data_AF-A0A346Y077-F1
#
_entry.id   AF-A0A346Y077-F1
#
_cell.length_a   1.000
_cell.length_b   1.000
_cell.length_c   1.000
_cell.angle_alpha   90.00
_cell.angle_beta   90.00
_cell.angle_gamma   90.00
#
_symmetry.space_group_name_H-M   'P 1'
#
loop_
_entity.id
_entity.type
_entity.pdbx_description
1 polymer ?
#
loop_
_entity_poly.entity_id
_entity_poly.type
_entity_poly.pdbx_seq_one_letter_code
_entity_poly.pdbx_strand_id
1 'polypeptide(L)'
;MSHTGSSAGSLEAPQLRETADIWWDSGSDPRIAWDGRGRRFWLVDGVDAGRRLVLLERDTDPADPRVIAAALRDGLAACDFPPTADGVAPARAAATLRAAGLEV
;
A
#
# COMPACT_ATOMS: atom_id res chain seq x y z
N MET A 1 17.86 -29.57 -3.59
CA MET A 1 16.46 -29.19 -3.30
C MET A 1 16.44 -27.70 -2.98
N SER A 2 16.27 -26.86 -4.00
CA SER A 2 16.39 -25.41 -3.86
C SER A 2 15.08 -24.84 -3.32
N HIS A 3 15.09 -24.37 -2.08
CA HIS A 3 14.04 -23.50 -1.57
C HIS A 3 14.32 -22.09 -2.12
N THR A 4 13.79 -21.77 -3.30
CA THR A 4 13.64 -20.36 -3.71
C THR A 4 12.57 -19.75 -2.82
N GLY A 5 12.97 -19.30 -1.64
CA GLY A 5 12.15 -18.45 -0.78
C GLY A 5 11.85 -17.19 -1.56
N SER A 6 10.62 -17.08 -2.06
CA SER A 6 10.12 -15.86 -2.67
C SER A 6 10.16 -14.78 -1.59
N SER A 7 11.12 -13.86 -1.67
CA SER A 7 11.39 -12.88 -0.62
C SER A 7 10.29 -11.81 -0.62
N ALA A 8 9.75 -11.51 0.56
CA ALA A 8 8.91 -10.35 0.78
C ALA A 8 9.62 -9.08 0.29
N GLY A 9 8.85 -8.13 -0.25
CA GLY A 9 9.39 -6.86 -0.76
C GLY A 9 8.75 -5.66 -0.10
N SER A 10 9.37 -4.50 -0.29
CA SER A 10 8.83 -3.22 0.15
C SER A 10 9.22 -2.07 -0.77
N LEU A 11 8.43 -1.00 -0.72
CA LEU A 11 8.63 0.25 -1.43
C LEU A 11 8.36 1.41 -0.45
N GLU A 12 9.29 2.37 -0.38
CA GLU A 12 9.11 3.59 0.41
C GLU A 12 7.89 4.37 -0.07
N ALA A 13 7.15 4.93 0.89
CA ALA A 13 5.91 5.64 0.62
C ALA A 13 5.81 6.98 1.37
N PRO A 14 6.75 7.92 1.18
CA PRO A 14 6.77 9.21 1.89
C PRO A 14 5.50 10.05 1.67
N GLN A 15 4.90 9.98 0.48
CA GLN A 15 3.62 10.63 0.19
C GLN A 15 2.43 10.06 0.98
N LEU A 16 2.59 8.96 1.72
CA LEU A 16 1.60 8.42 2.66
C LEU A 16 1.89 8.78 4.12
N ARG A 17 2.86 9.66 4.39
CA ARG A 17 3.25 10.05 5.75
C ARG A 17 2.08 10.58 6.57
N GLU A 18 1.23 11.41 6.00
CA GLU A 18 0.05 11.91 6.70
C GLU A 18 -0.89 10.76 7.13
N THR A 19 -1.10 9.77 6.25
CA THR A 19 -1.87 8.57 6.61
C THR A 19 -1.20 7.82 7.77
N ALA A 20 0.12 7.61 7.73
CA ALA A 20 0.82 6.93 8.81
C ALA A 20 0.75 7.70 10.14
N ASP A 21 0.89 9.03 10.10
CA ASP A 21 0.81 9.89 11.29
C ASP A 21 -0.60 9.89 11.91
N ILE A 22 -1.67 9.81 11.11
CA ILE A 22 -3.04 9.65 11.62
C ILE A 22 -3.18 8.38 12.47
N TRP A 23 -2.55 7.28 12.07
CA TRP A 23 -2.68 5.99 12.75
C TRP A 23 -1.69 5.80 13.89
N TRP A 24 -0.48 6.35 13.77
CA TRP A 24 0.64 5.99 14.64
C TRP A 24 1.42 7.17 15.22
N ASP A 25 1.18 8.40 14.74
CA ASP A 25 1.88 9.63 15.15
C ASP A 25 3.41 9.43 15.23
N SER A 26 3.99 8.80 14.21
CA SER A 26 5.39 8.33 14.23
C SER A 26 6.38 9.35 13.67
N GLY A 27 5.89 10.34 12.93
CA GLY A 27 6.70 11.37 12.28
C GLY A 27 7.69 10.82 11.25
N SER A 28 7.48 9.58 10.79
CA SER A 28 8.39 8.86 9.90
C SER A 28 7.71 8.42 8.62
N ASP A 29 8.46 8.41 7.53
CA ASP A 29 7.93 7.98 6.24
C ASP A 29 7.56 6.48 6.30
N PRO A 30 6.33 6.10 5.95
CA PRO A 30 5.93 4.71 5.93
C PRO A 30 6.40 4.03 4.64
N ARG A 31 6.22 2.72 4.59
CA ARG A 31 6.46 1.90 3.39
C ARG A 31 5.27 1.02 3.07
N ILE A 32 5.10 0.69 1.80
CA ILE A 32 4.23 -0.41 1.38
C ILE A 32 5.06 -1.68 1.33
N ALA A 33 4.66 -2.69 2.12
CA ALA A 33 5.29 -4.00 2.13
C ALA A 33 4.34 -5.06 1.56
N TRP A 34 4.89 -6.14 1.02
CA TRP A 34 4.12 -7.28 0.54
C TRP A 34 4.77 -8.60 0.88
N ASP A 35 3.96 -9.66 0.98
CA ASP A 35 4.45 -11.00 1.27
C ASP A 35 5.27 -11.55 0.11
N GLY A 36 5.94 -12.68 0.31
CA GLY A 36 6.78 -13.29 -0.74
C GLY A 36 6.03 -13.64 -2.03
N ARG A 37 4.69 -13.69 -1.99
CA ARG A 37 3.85 -13.99 -3.15
C ARG A 37 3.17 -12.77 -3.75
N GLY A 38 3.30 -11.60 -3.12
CA GLY A 38 2.53 -10.41 -3.49
C GLY A 38 1.02 -10.57 -3.34
N ARG A 39 0.54 -11.43 -2.45
CA ARG A 39 -0.90 -11.60 -2.20
C ARG A 39 -1.43 -10.67 -1.15
N ARG A 40 -0.60 -10.33 -0.16
CA ARG A 40 -0.99 -9.40 0.90
C ARG A 40 -0.07 -8.20 0.90
N PHE A 41 -0.68 -7.02 0.94
CA PHE A 41 0.00 -5.73 0.98
C PHE A 41 -0.35 -5.00 2.28
N TRP A 42 0.64 -4.34 2.86
CA TRP A 42 0.49 -3.56 4.08
C TRP A 42 1.08 -2.17 3.91
N LEU A 43 0.46 -1.18 4.55
CA LEU A 43 1.15 0.03 4.96
C LEU A 43 1.86 -0.32 6.27
N VAL A 44 3.16 -0.07 6.35
CA VAL A 44 3.98 -0.36 7.52
C VAL A 44 4.62 0.93 7.99
N ASP A 45 4.60 1.16 9.29
CA ASP A 45 5.26 2.29 9.91
C ASP A 45 6.78 2.31 9.61
N GLY A 46 7.35 3.51 9.55
CA GLY A 46 8.77 3.72 9.30
C GLY A 46 9.65 3.32 10.49
N VAL A 47 9.10 3.35 11.72
CA VAL A 47 9.84 3.10 12.97
C VAL A 47 9.56 1.71 13.53
N ASP A 48 8.30 1.29 13.57
CA ASP A 48 7.88 0.01 14.16
C ASP A 48 7.22 -0.91 13.13
N ALA A 49 7.94 -1.93 12.67
CA ALA A 49 7.43 -2.90 11.70
C ALA A 49 6.23 -3.73 12.22
N GLY A 50 5.96 -3.72 13.53
CA GLY A 50 4.76 -4.32 14.12
C GLY A 50 3.49 -3.49 13.87
N ARG A 51 3.65 -2.18 13.62
CA ARG A 51 2.54 -1.27 13.27
C ARG A 51 2.29 -1.35 11.77
N ARG A 52 1.20 -2.01 11.40
CA ARG A 52 0.81 -2.21 10.00
C ARG A 52 -0.69 -2.20 9.79
N LEU A 53 -1.12 -1.70 8.63
CA LEU A 53 -2.50 -1.75 8.14
C LEU A 53 -2.55 -2.65 6.91
N VAL A 54 -3.52 -3.55 6.83
CA VAL A 54 -3.76 -4.33 5.61
C VAL A 54 -4.36 -3.41 4.56
N LEU A 55 -3.69 -3.28 3.41
CA LEU A 55 -4.17 -2.48 2.27
C LEU A 55 -4.96 -3.32 1.28
N LEU A 56 -4.44 -4.52 0.98
CA LEU A 56 -5.01 -5.41 0.00
C LEU A 56 -4.65 -6.85 0.34
N GLU A 57 -5.61 -7.75 0.11
CA GLU A 57 -5.41 -9.18 0.11
C GLU A 57 -6.05 -9.78 -1.13
N ARG A 58 -5.32 -10.68 -1.80
CA ARG A 58 -5.75 -11.35 -3.03
C ARG A 58 -5.65 -12.85 -2.87
N ASP A 59 -6.61 -13.56 -3.47
CA ASP A 59 -6.59 -15.02 -3.52
C ASP A 59 -5.54 -15.56 -4.51
N THR A 60 -5.20 -14.75 -5.52
CA THR A 60 -4.27 -15.12 -6.59
C THR A 60 -2.97 -14.34 -6.54
N ASP A 61 -1.88 -15.02 -6.86
CA ASP A 61 -0.55 -14.43 -6.97
C ASP A 61 -0.53 -13.49 -8.20
N PRO A 62 -0.17 -12.21 -8.05
CA PRO A 62 -0.09 -11.28 -9.17
C PRO A 62 1.15 -11.53 -10.03
N ALA A 63 1.09 -11.08 -11.28
CA ALA A 63 2.23 -11.14 -12.19
C ALA A 63 3.42 -10.26 -11.72
N ASP A 64 3.13 -9.07 -11.17
CA ASP A 64 4.15 -8.19 -10.56
C ASP A 64 3.61 -7.47 -9.31
N PRO A 65 4.07 -7.84 -8.10
CA PRO A 65 3.69 -7.19 -6.86
C PRO A 65 4.08 -5.70 -6.79
N ARG A 66 5.15 -5.28 -7.49
CA ARG A 66 5.63 -3.90 -7.45
C ARG A 66 4.67 -2.93 -8.14
N VAL A 67 4.03 -3.38 -9.22
CA VAL A 67 2.99 -2.61 -9.92
C VAL A 67 1.81 -2.37 -8.99
N ILE A 68 1.41 -3.38 -8.23
CA ILE A 68 0.35 -3.26 -7.23
C ILE A 68 0.73 -2.29 -6.12
N ALA A 69 1.94 -2.42 -5.57
CA ALA A 69 2.42 -1.52 -4.53
C ALA A 69 2.46 -0.07 -5.00
N ALA A 70 2.93 0.20 -6.23
CA ALA A 70 2.94 1.54 -6.80
C ALA A 70 1.52 2.10 -7.01
N ALA A 71 0.58 1.27 -7.47
CA ALA A 71 -0.80 1.69 -7.64
C ALA A 71 -1.52 1.96 -6.30
N LEU A 72 -1.26 1.14 -5.27
CA LEU A 72 -1.77 1.38 -3.92
C LEU A 72 -1.17 2.66 -3.35
N ARG A 73 0.14 2.87 -3.54
CA ARG A 73 0.85 4.07 -3.14
C ARG A 73 0.20 5.31 -3.75
N ASP A 74 0.02 5.30 -5.07
CA ASP A 74 -0.48 6.44 -5.82
C ASP A 74 -1.99 6.65 -5.58
N GLY A 75 -2.75 5.57 -5.43
CA GLY A 75 -4.18 5.60 -5.12
C GLY A 75 -4.44 6.18 -3.73
N LEU A 76 -3.70 5.74 -2.72
CA LEU A 76 -3.81 6.25 -1.34
C LEU A 76 -3.27 7.68 -1.21
N ALA A 77 -2.20 8.02 -1.94
CA ALA A 77 -1.71 9.40 -1.97
C ALA A 77 -2.69 10.32 -2.67
N ALA A 78 -3.31 9.84 -3.76
CA ALA A 78 -4.40 10.54 -4.42
C ALA A 78 -5.62 10.65 -3.53
N CYS A 79 -5.76 9.79 -2.49
CA CYS A 79 -6.82 9.89 -1.49
C CYS A 79 -6.71 11.10 -0.55
N ASP A 80 -5.75 12.00 -0.83
CA ASP A 80 -5.50 13.30 -0.22
C ASP A 80 -6.73 13.83 0.53
N PHE A 81 -6.66 13.68 1.85
CA PHE A 81 -7.63 14.21 2.79
C PHE A 81 -7.73 15.73 2.56
N PRO A 82 -8.92 16.35 2.60
CA PRO A 82 -9.06 17.56 3.36
C PRO A 82 -9.34 17.18 4.84
N PRO A 83 -8.91 18.01 5.81
CA PRO A 83 -9.34 17.95 7.21
C PRO A 83 -10.85 18.22 7.43
N THR A 84 -11.66 18.10 6.36
CA THR A 84 -13.13 18.09 6.39
C THR A 84 -13.72 16.68 6.55
N ALA A 85 -12.88 15.63 6.47
CA ALA A 85 -13.26 14.21 6.63
C ALA A 85 -14.09 13.57 5.50
N ASP A 86 -14.13 14.15 4.30
CA ASP A 86 -14.92 13.58 3.19
C ASP A 86 -14.19 12.45 2.43
N GLY A 87 -12.87 12.29 2.66
CA GLY A 87 -12.01 11.38 1.90
C GLY A 87 -11.98 11.70 0.40
N VAL A 88 -11.27 10.89 -0.38
CA VAL A 88 -11.38 10.97 -1.83
C VAL A 88 -12.60 10.25 -2.35
N ALA A 89 -13.26 10.89 -3.32
CA ALA A 89 -14.35 10.30 -4.06
C ALA A 89 -13.95 8.88 -4.54
N PRO A 90 -14.71 7.83 -4.18
CA PRO A 90 -14.39 6.44 -4.52
C PRO A 90 -14.06 6.22 -6.00
N ALA A 91 -14.67 7.02 -6.88
CA ALA A 91 -14.42 7.00 -8.32
C ALA A 91 -12.98 7.33 -8.71
N ARG A 92 -12.26 8.16 -7.95
CA ARG A 92 -10.88 8.56 -8.26
C ARG A 92 -9.86 7.55 -7.73
N ALA A 93 -10.07 7.00 -6.54
CA ALA A 93 -9.31 5.85 -6.05
C ALA A 93 -9.47 4.65 -6.99
N ALA A 94 -10.71 4.37 -7.40
CA ALA A 94 -11.02 3.37 -8.42
C ALA A 94 -10.30 3.67 -9.73
N ALA A 95 -10.42 4.89 -10.29
CA ALA A 95 -9.73 5.24 -11.54
C ALA A 95 -8.22 4.97 -11.51
N THR A 96 -7.54 5.22 -10.39
CA THR A 96 -6.12 4.89 -10.23
C THR A 96 -5.87 3.37 -10.23
N LEU A 97 -6.71 2.60 -9.52
CA LEU A 97 -6.62 1.14 -9.52
C LEU A 97 -6.95 0.52 -10.89
N ARG A 98 -7.97 1.04 -11.57
CA ARG A 98 -8.34 0.71 -12.96
C ARG A 98 -7.19 0.98 -13.94
N ALA A 99 -6.57 2.16 -13.85
CA ALA A 99 -5.42 2.52 -14.69
C ALA A 99 -4.22 1.58 -14.48
N ALA A 100 -4.07 1.05 -13.26
CA ALA A 100 -3.06 0.06 -12.93
C ALA A 100 -3.46 -1.39 -13.27
N GLY A 101 -4.67 -1.63 -13.79
CA GLY A 101 -5.17 -2.97 -14.11
C GLY A 101 -5.52 -3.83 -12.89
N LEU A 102 -5.90 -3.21 -11.77
CA LEU A 102 -6.14 -3.87 -10.48
C LEU A 102 -7.62 -3.98 -10.11
N GLU A 103 -8.50 -3.26 -10.80
CA GLU A 103 -9.95 -3.46 -10.70
C GLU A 103 -10.39 -4.54 -11.70
N VAL A 104 -11.19 -5.50 -11.21
CA VAL A 104 -11.90 -6.53 -11.99
C VAL A 104 -13.33 -6.09 -12.28
#